data_AF-A0AAJ1JKP1-F1
#
_entry.id   AF-A0AAJ1JKP1-F1
#
_cell.length_a   1.000
_cell.length_b   1.000
_cell.length_c   1.000
_cell.angle_alpha   90.00
_cell.angle_beta   90.00
_cell.angle_gamma   90.00
#
_symmetry.space_group_name_H-M   'P 1'
#
loop_
_entity.id
_entity.type
_entity.pdbx_description
1 polymer ?
#
loop_
_entity_poly.entity_id
_entity_poly.type
_entity_poly.pdbx_seq_one_letter_code
_entity_poly.pdbx_strand_id
1 'polypeptide(L)'
;MSLNRTGDIVIFVLSCLSIAGCKPGNLPEQPQKIRQFDGVYICRISQSFNHIAIEQKNKHIFPPVMVKTTITVKDGVMTIHGMTSGDYVSHKMSITEPPVTPDGRVLHSEVELRYKDGNVQEDFTKKYGIASVSEGDPFDKGFMHQLSSCRLL
;
A
#
# COMPACT_ATOMS: atom_id res chain seq x y z
N MET A 1 9.99 -62.03 -36.12
CA MET A 1 10.67 -61.76 -37.40
C MET A 1 10.29 -60.36 -37.82
N SER A 2 11.17 -59.36 -37.62
CA SER A 2 12.21 -58.90 -38.57
C SER A 2 11.54 -58.46 -39.88
N LEU A 3 11.62 -57.22 -40.37
CA LEU A 3 12.64 -56.16 -40.22
C LEU A 3 12.07 -54.87 -40.87
N ASN A 4 12.45 -53.69 -40.36
CA ASN A 4 12.78 -52.46 -41.13
C ASN A 4 11.72 -51.81 -42.07
N ARG A 5 11.65 -50.50 -42.30
CA ARG A 5 12.59 -49.39 -42.15
C ARG A 5 11.80 -48.08 -42.39
N THR A 6 12.21 -47.03 -41.68
CA THR A 6 12.39 -45.64 -42.16
C THR A 6 11.23 -44.86 -42.77
N GLY A 7 10.91 -43.73 -42.14
CA GLY A 7 10.18 -42.64 -42.80
C GLY A 7 9.72 -41.58 -41.81
N ASP A 8 10.63 -40.69 -41.39
CA ASP A 8 10.28 -39.42 -40.78
C ASP A 8 9.31 -38.66 -41.67
N ILE A 9 8.07 -38.43 -41.23
CA ILE A 9 7.28 -37.27 -41.65
C ILE A 9 6.50 -36.77 -40.44
N VAL A 10 7.05 -35.73 -39.81
CA VAL A 10 6.37 -34.85 -38.88
C VAL A 10 5.29 -34.10 -39.65
N ILE A 11 4.03 -34.51 -39.52
CA ILE A 11 2.88 -33.71 -39.95
C ILE A 11 2.18 -33.20 -38.70
N PHE A 12 2.69 -32.10 -38.15
CA PHE A 12 1.88 -31.24 -37.28
C PHE A 12 0.85 -30.57 -38.17
N VAL A 13 -0.38 -31.07 -38.12
CA VAL A 13 -1.52 -30.43 -38.79
C VAL A 13 -1.74 -29.08 -38.13
N LEU A 14 -1.36 -28.06 -38.89
CA LEU A 14 -1.58 -26.64 -38.68
C LEU A 14 -3.09 -26.37 -38.73
N SER A 15 -3.76 -26.24 -37.60
CA SER A 15 -5.11 -25.68 -37.57
C SER A 15 -5.48 -25.13 -36.20
N CYS A 16 -4.97 -23.93 -35.90
CA CYS A 16 -5.69 -22.94 -35.09
C CYS A 16 -5.43 -21.56 -35.71
N LEU A 17 -6.05 -21.34 -36.87
CA LEU A 17 -6.44 -19.99 -37.29
C LEU A 17 -7.50 -19.50 -36.29
N SER A 18 -7.04 -18.79 -35.27
CA SER A 18 -7.85 -17.86 -34.51
C SER A 18 -6.98 -16.66 -34.20
N ILE A 19 -6.85 -15.80 -35.21
CA ILE A 19 -6.50 -14.40 -35.03
C ILE A 19 -7.73 -13.75 -34.37
N ALA A 20 -7.91 -14.01 -33.08
CA ALA A 20 -8.70 -13.15 -32.22
C ALA A 20 -7.69 -12.22 -31.57
N GLY A 21 -7.65 -10.98 -32.03
CA GLY A 21 -6.70 -9.99 -31.56
C GLY A 21 -6.71 -9.91 -30.03
N CYS A 22 -5.66 -10.43 -29.40
CA CYS A 22 -5.24 -10.00 -28.09
C CYS A 22 -4.82 -8.54 -28.24
N LYS A 23 -5.78 -7.62 -28.13
CA LYS A 23 -5.45 -6.28 -27.66
C LYS A 23 -4.68 -6.47 -26.35
N PRO A 24 -3.55 -5.79 -26.14
CA PRO A 24 -2.97 -5.71 -24.81
C PRO A 24 -4.03 -5.05 -23.93
N GLY A 25 -4.79 -5.89 -23.21
CA GLY A 25 -5.77 -5.44 -22.26
C GLY A 25 -5.03 -4.58 -21.25
N ASN A 26 -5.48 -3.35 -21.11
CA ASN A 26 -4.99 -2.42 -20.10
C ASN A 26 -4.73 -3.20 -18.80
N LEU A 27 -3.50 -3.14 -18.30
CA LEU A 27 -3.24 -3.47 -16.89
C LEU A 27 -4.34 -2.79 -16.08
N PRO A 28 -4.97 -3.47 -15.10
CA PRO A 28 -6.04 -2.87 -14.34
C PRO A 28 -5.53 -1.52 -13.83
N GLU A 29 -6.26 -0.44 -14.13
CA GLU A 29 -5.78 0.92 -13.85
C GLU A 29 -5.46 1.12 -12.37
N GLN A 30 -6.08 0.32 -11.51
CA GLN A 30 -5.96 0.35 -10.07
C GLN A 30 -4.52 0.03 -9.58
N PRO A 31 -3.87 -1.09 -9.96
CA PRO A 31 -2.47 -1.32 -9.62
C PRO A 31 -1.52 -0.23 -10.12
N GLN A 32 -1.73 0.33 -11.32
CA GLN A 32 -0.88 1.45 -11.79
C GLN A 32 -1.08 2.71 -10.95
N LYS A 33 -2.33 3.05 -10.59
CA LYS A 33 -2.63 4.16 -9.70
C LYS A 33 -2.08 3.93 -8.29
N ILE A 34 -1.99 2.69 -7.80
CA ILE A 34 -1.45 2.39 -6.47
C ILE A 34 0.05 2.70 -6.43
N ARG A 35 0.76 2.36 -7.51
CA ARG A 35 2.21 2.61 -7.62
C ARG A 35 2.60 4.09 -7.60
N GLN A 36 1.66 5.02 -7.79
CA GLN A 36 1.95 6.44 -7.63
C GLN A 36 2.35 6.80 -6.19
N PHE A 37 1.99 5.96 -5.21
CA PHE A 37 2.36 6.10 -3.82
C PHE A 37 3.68 5.40 -3.48
N ASP A 38 4.19 4.54 -4.37
CA ASP A 38 5.42 3.80 -4.10
C ASP A 38 6.59 4.74 -3.81
N GLY A 39 7.38 4.39 -2.81
CA GLY A 39 8.52 5.19 -2.40
C GLY A 39 8.89 4.99 -0.94
N VAL A 40 10.04 5.56 -0.59
CA VAL A 40 10.52 5.64 0.77
C VAL A 40 10.37 7.09 1.22
N TYR A 41 9.69 7.32 2.34
CA TYR A 41 9.39 8.66 2.83
C TYR A 41 9.96 8.85 4.22
N ILE A 42 10.60 9.99 4.46
CA ILE A 42 10.95 10.42 5.81
C ILE A 42 9.81 11.24 6.40
N CYS A 43 9.34 10.84 7.57
CA CYS A 43 8.21 11.45 8.27
C CYS A 43 8.60 11.93 9.67
N ARG A 44 7.89 12.92 10.19
CA ARG A 44 7.96 13.33 11.60
C ARG A 44 6.96 12.53 12.41
N ILE A 45 7.40 12.00 13.54
CA ILE A 45 6.55 11.26 14.48
C ILE A 45 5.78 12.26 15.33
N SER A 46 4.46 12.08 15.48
CA SER A 46 3.70 12.81 16.49
C SER A 46 4.13 12.36 17.88
N GLN A 47 4.85 13.25 18.58
CA GLN A 47 5.34 12.96 19.94
C GLN A 47 4.21 12.78 20.94
N SER A 48 3.11 13.53 20.80
CA SER A 48 1.95 13.42 21.68
C SER A 48 1.29 12.04 21.60
N PHE A 49 1.05 11.53 20.39
CA PHE A 49 0.48 10.20 20.20
C PHE A 49 1.45 9.08 20.62
N ASN A 50 2.75 9.26 20.35
CA ASN A 50 3.74 8.30 20.83
C ASN A 50 3.81 8.25 22.36
N HIS A 51 3.70 9.40 23.03
CA HIS A 51 3.69 9.47 24.49
C HIS A 51 2.50 8.71 25.09
N ILE A 52 1.29 8.92 24.55
CA ILE A 52 0.09 8.18 24.97
C ILE A 52 0.29 6.67 24.79
N ALA A 53 0.81 6.24 23.63
CA ALA A 53 1.08 4.83 23.38
C ALA A 53 2.12 4.23 24.37
N ILE A 54 3.11 5.02 24.79
CA ILE A 54 4.08 4.62 25.83
C ILE A 54 3.39 4.48 27.19
N GLU A 55 2.56 5.43 27.61
CA GLU A 55 1.83 5.38 28.89
C GLU A 55 0.91 4.15 28.95
N GLN A 56 0.28 3.81 27.83
CA GLN A 56 -0.56 2.63 27.68
C GLN A 56 0.22 1.31 27.52
N LYS A 57 1.56 1.36 27.48
CA LYS A 57 2.43 0.20 27.24
C LYS A 57 2.09 -0.54 25.94
N ASN A 58 1.72 0.20 24.90
CA ASN A 58 1.39 -0.37 23.60
C ASN A 58 2.63 -1.04 22.98
N LYS A 59 2.42 -2.12 22.21
CA LYS A 59 3.51 -2.79 21.48
C LYS A 59 4.05 -1.93 20.33
N HIS A 60 3.21 -1.08 19.75
CA HIS A 60 3.57 -0.15 18.69
C HIS A 60 3.94 1.19 19.33
N ILE A 61 5.22 1.31 19.70
CA ILE A 61 5.79 2.55 20.24
C ILE A 61 7.12 2.84 19.55
N PHE A 62 7.40 4.11 19.29
CA PHE A 62 8.73 4.54 18.89
C PHE A 62 9.60 4.77 20.14
N PRO A 63 10.93 4.55 20.05
CA PRO A 63 11.85 4.98 21.10
C PRO A 63 11.61 6.46 21.45
N PRO A 64 11.57 6.85 22.75
CA PRO A 64 11.15 8.19 23.17
C PRO A 64 11.96 9.35 22.56
N VAL A 65 13.23 9.10 22.20
CA VAL A 65 14.13 10.10 21.60
C VAL A 65 13.95 10.25 20.09
N MET A 66 13.16 9.37 19.46
CA MET A 66 12.99 9.33 18.02
C MET A 66 11.95 10.36 17.58
N VAL A 67 12.38 11.35 16.80
CA VAL A 67 11.52 12.44 16.28
C VAL A 67 11.10 12.27 14.83
N LYS A 68 11.79 11.40 14.10
CA LYS A 68 11.53 11.07 12.70
C LYS A 68 11.63 9.58 12.50
N THR A 69 10.84 9.07 11.57
CA THR A 69 10.95 7.70 11.07
C THR A 69 10.89 7.70 9.55
N THR A 70 11.21 6.57 8.96
CA THR A 70 10.99 6.30 7.54
C THR A 70 9.74 5.43 7.40
N ILE A 71 8.96 5.65 6.35
CA ILE A 71 7.96 4.69 5.87
C ILE A 71 8.33 4.22 4.47
N THR A 72 8.11 2.95 4.18
CA THR A 72 8.18 2.40 2.82
C THR A 72 6.78 2.08 2.36
N VAL A 73 6.37 2.66 1.23
CA VAL A 73 5.11 2.29 0.56
C VAL A 73 5.48 1.53 -0.70
N LYS A 74 4.91 0.33 -0.86
CA LYS A 74 5.12 -0.48 -2.05
C LYS A 74 3.87 -1.29 -2.39
N ASP A 75 3.40 -1.12 -3.62
CA ASP A 75 2.21 -1.78 -4.14
C ASP A 75 1.03 -1.68 -3.14
N GLY A 76 0.84 -0.53 -2.47
CA GLY A 76 -0.27 -0.32 -1.55
C GLY A 76 -0.12 -0.96 -0.16
N VAL A 77 1.07 -1.43 0.21
CA VAL A 77 1.43 -1.80 1.58
C VAL A 77 2.37 -0.75 2.13
N MET A 78 2.09 -0.23 3.33
CA MET A 78 2.92 0.71 4.07
C MET A 78 3.65 -0.02 5.19
N THR A 79 4.96 0.15 5.26
CA THR A 79 5.79 -0.31 6.38
C THR A 79 6.32 0.91 7.11
N ILE A 80 6.06 1.02 8.42
CA ILE A 80 6.56 2.08 9.29
C ILE A 80 7.73 1.53 10.09
N HIS A 81 8.90 2.13 9.93
CA HIS A 81 10.13 1.57 10.47
C HIS A 81 10.45 2.05 11.90
N GLY A 82 11.23 1.27 12.64
CA GLY A 82 11.91 1.76 13.85
C GLY A 82 11.04 1.86 15.10
N MET A 83 9.91 1.16 15.16
CA MET A 83 9.23 0.94 16.43
C MET A 83 9.99 -0.08 17.27
N THR A 84 9.81 -0.01 18.58
CA THR A 84 10.54 -0.83 19.56
C THR A 84 10.24 -2.33 19.45
N SER A 85 9.08 -2.70 18.90
CA SER A 85 8.70 -4.10 18.62
C SER A 85 9.09 -4.58 17.22
N GLY A 86 9.80 -3.76 16.45
CA GLY A 86 10.07 -3.97 15.03
C GLY A 86 9.18 -3.11 14.14
N ASP A 87 9.24 -3.33 12.84
CA ASP A 87 8.48 -2.53 11.89
C ASP A 87 6.98 -2.83 11.95
N TYR A 88 6.14 -1.81 11.79
CA TYR A 88 4.71 -1.99 11.58
C TYR A 88 4.45 -2.18 10.10
N VAL A 89 3.81 -3.28 9.72
CA VAL A 89 3.40 -3.57 8.34
C VAL A 89 1.88 -3.45 8.26
N SER A 90 1.41 -2.55 7.40
CA SER A 90 -0.01 -2.29 7.18
C SER A 90 -0.69 -3.45 6.45
N HIS A 91 -2.01 -3.45 6.45
CA HIS A 91 -2.79 -4.26 5.51
C HIS A 91 -2.61 -3.75 4.08
N LYS A 92 -3.12 -4.54 3.12
CA LYS A 92 -3.19 -4.11 1.72
C LYS A 92 -4.23 -2.99 1.59
N MET A 93 -3.75 -1.77 1.38
CA MET A 93 -4.60 -0.60 1.21
C MET A 93 -5.12 -0.48 -0.23
N SER A 94 -6.24 0.22 -0.38
CA SER A 94 -6.83 0.59 -1.67
C SER A 94 -6.83 2.10 -1.83
N ILE A 95 -6.91 2.57 -3.08
CA ILE A 95 -7.05 3.99 -3.36
C ILE A 95 -8.49 4.42 -3.09
N THR A 96 -8.67 5.54 -2.40
CA THR A 96 -9.97 6.15 -2.18
C THR A 96 -10.57 6.73 -3.47
N GLU A 97 -11.88 6.85 -3.52
CA GLU A 97 -12.51 7.64 -4.57
C GLU A 97 -12.06 9.11 -4.46
N PRO A 98 -11.76 9.79 -5.59
CA PRO A 98 -11.40 11.19 -5.55
C PRO A 98 -12.53 12.04 -4.96
N PRO A 99 -12.24 12.98 -4.03
CA PRO A 99 -13.26 13.84 -3.50
C PRO A 99 -13.81 14.78 -4.58
N VAL A 100 -15.08 15.14 -4.45
CA VAL A 100 -15.79 16.05 -5.35
C VAL A 100 -16.16 17.31 -4.60
N THR A 101 -15.79 18.47 -5.14
CA THR A 101 -16.13 19.77 -4.55
C THR A 101 -17.61 20.10 -4.72
N PRO A 102 -18.18 21.05 -3.96
CA PRO A 102 -19.59 21.44 -4.12
C PRO A 102 -19.97 21.92 -5.53
N ASP A 103 -19.02 22.47 -6.29
CA ASP A 103 -19.17 22.88 -7.69
C ASP A 103 -18.94 21.75 -8.71
N GLY A 104 -18.78 20.50 -8.25
CA GLY A 104 -18.70 19.31 -9.10
C GLY A 104 -17.32 18.98 -9.65
N ARG A 105 -16.24 19.66 -9.21
CA ARG A 105 -14.88 19.36 -9.66
C ARG A 105 -14.34 18.13 -8.92
N VAL A 106 -13.76 17.21 -9.67
CA VAL A 106 -13.15 15.96 -9.16
C VAL A 106 -11.67 16.20 -8.84
N LEU A 107 -11.27 15.98 -7.59
CA LEU A 107 -9.92 16.25 -7.12
C LEU A 107 -9.04 14.99 -7.16
N HIS A 108 -8.64 14.55 -8.36
CA HIS A 108 -7.80 13.35 -8.53
C HIS A 108 -6.44 13.40 -7.78
N SER A 109 -5.95 14.60 -7.44
CA SER A 109 -4.71 14.76 -6.66
C SER A 109 -4.89 14.54 -5.16
N GLU A 110 -6.12 14.40 -4.68
CA GLU A 110 -6.47 14.24 -3.26
C GLU A 110 -6.87 12.81 -2.88
N VAL A 111 -6.63 11.86 -3.78
CA VAL A 111 -6.76 10.44 -3.45
C VAL A 111 -5.75 10.02 -2.40
N GLU A 112 -6.12 9.01 -1.62
CA GLU A 112 -5.36 8.49 -0.49
C GLU A 112 -5.23 6.97 -0.63
N LEU A 113 -4.23 6.38 0.01
CA LEU A 113 -4.29 4.96 0.34
C LEU A 113 -5.04 4.80 1.65
N ARG A 114 -6.02 3.90 1.68
CA ARG A 114 -6.82 3.60 2.85
C ARG A 114 -7.03 2.10 3.00
N TYR A 115 -6.94 1.64 4.24
CA TYR A 115 -7.52 0.39 4.70
C TYR A 115 -8.45 0.70 5.89
N LYS A 116 -9.62 0.08 5.90
CA LYS A 116 -10.57 0.18 7.01
C LYS A 116 -11.31 -1.13 7.16
N ASP A 117 -11.19 -1.74 8.33
CA ASP A 117 -11.92 -2.94 8.70
C ASP A 117 -12.17 -2.94 10.22
N GLY A 118 -13.44 -3.06 10.62
CA GLY A 118 -13.84 -2.97 12.02
C GLY A 118 -13.31 -1.70 12.71
N ASN A 119 -12.47 -1.90 13.72
CA ASN A 119 -11.83 -0.85 14.52
C ASN A 119 -10.43 -0.45 14.00
N VAL A 120 -9.93 -1.08 12.93
CA VAL A 120 -8.62 -0.77 12.32
C VAL A 120 -8.82 0.22 11.19
N GLN A 121 -8.03 1.28 11.20
CA GLN A 121 -7.94 2.25 10.10
C GLN A 121 -6.49 2.63 9.85
N GLU A 122 -6.09 2.56 8.59
CA GLU A 122 -4.75 2.90 8.11
C GLU A 122 -4.89 3.84 6.91
N ASP A 123 -4.18 4.96 6.92
CA ASP A 123 -4.26 5.96 5.87
C ASP A 123 -2.87 6.46 5.48
N PHE A 124 -2.68 6.73 4.19
CA PHE A 124 -1.54 7.49 3.69
C PHE A 124 -1.96 8.46 2.60
N THR A 125 -1.71 9.75 2.84
CA THR A 125 -2.02 10.84 1.92
C THR A 125 -0.73 11.50 1.45
N LYS A 126 -0.33 11.19 0.21
CA LYS A 126 0.91 11.72 -0.39
C LYS A 126 0.91 13.25 -0.53
N LYS A 127 -0.23 13.84 -0.93
CA LYS A 127 -0.36 15.30 -1.13
C LYS A 127 -0.10 16.09 0.15
N TYR A 128 -0.64 15.62 1.27
CA TYR A 128 -0.52 16.29 2.57
C TYR A 128 0.67 15.77 3.40
N GLY A 129 1.31 14.69 2.96
CA GLY A 129 2.43 14.07 3.67
C GLY A 129 2.03 13.58 5.05
N ILE A 130 0.85 12.95 5.15
CA ILE A 130 0.28 12.42 6.40
C ILE A 130 0.15 10.92 6.26
N ALA A 131 0.55 10.19 7.30
CA ALA A 131 0.22 8.78 7.46
C ALA A 131 -0.35 8.55 8.86
N SER A 132 -1.33 7.66 8.97
CA SER A 132 -1.89 7.28 10.26
C SER A 132 -2.24 5.81 10.32
N VAL A 133 -2.12 5.27 11.52
CA VAL A 133 -2.55 3.91 11.87
C VAL A 133 -3.29 4.01 13.19
N SER A 134 -4.48 3.45 13.27
CA SER A 134 -5.22 3.35 14.52
C SER A 134 -5.98 2.04 14.62
N GLU A 135 -6.08 1.53 15.84
CA GLU A 135 -6.91 0.38 16.20
C GLU A 135 -7.66 0.70 17.49
N GLY A 136 -9.00 0.69 17.46
CA GLY A 136 -9.82 1.00 18.63
C GLY A 136 -9.77 2.46 19.08
N ASP A 137 -10.15 2.73 20.33
CA ASP A 137 -10.07 4.07 20.92
C ASP A 137 -8.63 4.34 21.40
N PRO A 138 -7.91 5.31 20.81
CA PRO A 138 -6.52 5.61 21.16
C PRO A 138 -6.35 6.13 22.59
N PHE A 139 -7.41 6.52 23.30
CA PHE A 139 -7.36 7.01 24.68
C PHE A 139 -7.76 5.96 25.73
N ASP A 140 -8.09 4.72 25.31
CA ASP A 140 -8.38 3.59 26.21
C ASP A 140 -7.45 2.39 25.93
N LYS A 141 -7.95 1.35 25.24
CA LYS A 141 -7.21 0.12 24.91
C LYS A 141 -6.70 0.06 23.47
N GLY A 142 -6.99 1.10 22.69
CA GLY A 142 -6.55 1.21 21.31
C GLY A 142 -5.18 1.86 21.17
N PHE A 143 -4.85 2.26 19.96
CA PHE A 143 -3.72 3.15 19.71
C PHE A 143 -3.94 4.01 18.48
N MET A 144 -3.16 5.09 18.39
CA MET A 144 -3.01 5.88 17.19
C MET A 144 -1.54 6.23 16.99
N HIS A 145 -1.03 6.00 15.79
CA HIS A 145 0.16 6.63 15.29
C HIS A 145 -0.22 7.66 14.24
N GLN A 146 0.34 8.86 14.39
CA GLN A 146 0.22 9.90 13.39
C GLN A 146 1.62 10.35 12.97
N LEU A 147 1.88 10.27 11.68
CA LEU A 147 3.09 10.74 11.03
C LEU A 147 2.74 11.94 10.15
N SER A 148 3.59 12.95 10.14
CA SER A 148 3.37 14.18 9.38
C SER A 148 4.63 14.61 8.64
N SER A 149 4.48 15.55 7.72
CA SER A 149 5.59 16.05 6.91
C SER A 149 6.35 14.92 6.19
N CYS A 150 5.66 13.85 5.78
CA CYS A 150 6.22 12.75 5.03
C CYS A 150 6.69 13.25 3.66
N ARG A 151 7.99 13.16 3.40
CA ARG A 151 8.62 13.58 2.14
C ARG A 151 9.35 12.41 1.52
N LEU A 152 9.20 12.25 0.21
CA LEU A 152 9.93 11.25 -0.55
C LEU A 152 11.45 11.51 -0.38
N LEU A 153 12.20 10.46 -0.08
CA LEU A 153 13.66 10.47 -0.02
C LEU A 153 14.29 10.42 -1.41
#